data_AF-A0A3D1FWF4-F1
#
_entry.id   AF-A0A3D1FWF4-F1
#
_cell.length_a   1.000
_cell.length_b   1.000
_cell.length_c   1.000
_cell.angle_alpha   90.00
_cell.angle_beta   90.00
_cell.angle_gamma   90.00
#
_symmetry.space_group_name_H-M   'P 1'
#
loop_
_entity.id
_entity.type
_entity.pdbx_description
1 polymer ?
#
loop_
_entity_poly.entity_id
_entity_poly.type
_entity_poly.pdbx_seq_one_letter_code
_entity_poly.pdbx_strand_id
1 'polypeptide(L)'
;GFWAMTRDEERRNPGLTAAILVRMEDVTDKVKAELTEDMSEAKRAAKAKEIGDALAKEATDGTVHNAYVRSFFHNNEYYLFVFNTYKDVRLVGAPPSSIGKYGGDTDNWMWPRHTGDFSMFRIYADEEGNPSEVMDSNVPLTPKHHLPVSVSGVKEGDFSMVFGFPGSTDRFLTSTGIEQAINLYNPTVVEIRAQKLAIMKKAMDADDAVRIALASNYASTANYWKYYIGQTEQLKKNGVKEKKEAIETRYMEWAQADPSRAEYTGALGLLKEAYAATDATVKGGVYLMEAGIRGASLPLYALRLGRMLSALSSSEDFEADKAAALAYAEDHFSEYQAKVDRDLAVKLWGMWMENVPADQQPSIFTEVRDSMGGDVKVLAAEVYDNSIYASMEALKFWMETMDADALKADMGGKVASSFIMTYFGNQQGNAEVSENMEKGYRLFTDGLRQAMPEKTFAPDANSTPRMTWGVVGSYD
;
A
#
# COMPACT_ATOMS: atom_id res chain seq x y z
N GLY A 1 11.14 10.45 24.01
CA GLY A 1 12.06 9.55 23.31
C GLY A 1 12.31 8.34 24.18
N PHE A 2 13.10 7.39 23.70
CA PHE A 2 13.48 6.17 24.42
C PHE A 2 14.96 5.90 24.15
N TRP A 3 15.70 5.40 25.13
CA TRP A 3 17.11 5.04 25.01
C TRP A 3 17.41 3.87 25.94
N ALA A 4 17.69 2.70 25.38
CA ALA A 4 18.20 1.55 26.13
C ALA A 4 19.68 1.78 26.45
N MET A 5 20.03 1.81 27.73
CA MET A 5 21.41 2.01 28.18
C MET A 5 22.21 0.70 28.19
N THR A 6 21.49 -0.43 28.21
CA THR A 6 22.05 -1.79 28.16
C THR A 6 21.26 -2.64 27.16
N ARG A 7 21.82 -3.80 26.73
CA ARG A 7 21.15 -4.72 25.79
C ARG A 7 19.86 -5.30 26.38
N ASP A 8 19.82 -5.49 27.69
CA ASP A 8 18.67 -6.04 28.40
C ASP A 8 17.49 -5.07 28.47
N GLU A 9 17.75 -3.76 28.28
CA GLU A 9 16.72 -2.73 28.21
C GLU A 9 16.11 -2.57 26.81
N GLU A 10 16.68 -3.21 25.77
CA GLU A 10 16.18 -3.12 24.40
C GLU A 10 14.78 -3.76 24.30
N ARG A 11 13.81 -3.03 23.71
CA ARG A 11 12.41 -3.48 23.68
C ARG A 11 12.15 -4.40 22.50
N ARG A 12 11.55 -5.57 22.75
CA ARG A 12 11.07 -6.47 21.71
C ARG A 12 9.91 -5.85 20.93
N ASN A 13 9.85 -6.15 19.63
CA ASN A 13 8.78 -5.72 18.74
C ASN A 13 8.20 -6.93 18.01
N PRO A 14 7.29 -7.71 18.63
CA PRO A 14 6.65 -8.85 17.97
C PRO A 14 6.04 -8.42 16.63
N GLY A 15 6.33 -9.17 15.56
CA GLY A 15 5.85 -8.89 14.20
C GLY A 15 6.73 -7.95 13.36
N LEU A 16 7.68 -7.23 13.97
CA LEU A 16 8.68 -6.47 13.23
C LEU A 16 9.77 -7.41 12.70
N THR A 17 10.10 -7.30 11.41
CA THR A 17 11.16 -8.09 10.79
C THR A 17 12.22 -7.22 10.12
N ALA A 18 13.41 -7.76 9.93
CA ALA A 18 14.47 -7.16 9.13
C ALA A 18 14.99 -8.18 8.11
N ALA A 19 14.92 -7.84 6.81
CA ALA A 19 15.37 -8.71 5.73
C ALA A 19 16.72 -8.22 5.16
N ILE A 20 17.70 -9.12 5.07
CA ILE A 20 19.02 -8.87 4.47
C ILE A 20 19.14 -9.67 3.18
N LEU A 21 19.38 -8.99 2.06
CA LEU A 21 19.55 -9.64 0.75
C LEU A 21 20.81 -10.53 0.76
N VAL A 22 20.65 -11.80 0.38
CA VAL A 22 21.74 -12.76 0.23
C VAL A 22 22.24 -12.77 -1.21
N ARG A 23 21.33 -12.90 -2.17
CA ARG A 23 21.63 -12.87 -3.61
C ARG A 23 20.40 -12.48 -4.44
N MET A 24 20.66 -12.05 -5.67
CA MET A 24 19.66 -11.81 -6.70
C MET A 24 20.06 -12.56 -7.96
N GLU A 25 19.10 -13.11 -8.71
CA GLU A 25 19.32 -13.87 -9.94
C GLU A 25 18.30 -13.44 -11.00
N ASP A 26 18.74 -13.28 -12.25
CA ASP A 26 17.85 -13.13 -13.40
C ASP A 26 17.27 -14.50 -13.76
N VAL A 27 15.94 -14.61 -13.65
CA VAL A 27 15.19 -15.82 -13.98
C VAL A 27 14.21 -15.57 -15.13
N THR A 28 14.41 -14.47 -15.88
CA THR A 28 13.52 -14.03 -16.94
C THR A 28 13.30 -15.12 -17.98
N ASP A 29 14.38 -15.76 -18.46
CA ASP A 29 14.28 -16.80 -19.49
C ASP A 29 13.54 -18.05 -18.98
N LYS A 30 13.79 -18.46 -17.72
CA LYS A 30 13.10 -19.59 -17.09
C LYS A 30 11.60 -19.34 -17.00
N VAL A 31 11.19 -18.11 -16.67
CA VAL A 31 9.78 -17.73 -16.60
C VAL A 31 9.17 -17.60 -17.99
N LYS A 32 9.82 -16.88 -18.91
CA LYS A 32 9.31 -16.62 -20.25
C LYS A 32 9.19 -17.88 -21.12
N ALA A 33 10.02 -18.90 -20.90
CA ALA A 33 9.91 -20.18 -21.61
C ALA A 33 8.55 -20.87 -21.42
N GLU A 34 7.85 -20.57 -20.33
CA GLU A 34 6.55 -21.15 -19.97
C GLU A 34 5.37 -20.23 -20.33
N LEU A 35 5.63 -19.07 -20.94
CA LEU A 35 4.62 -18.10 -21.36
C LEU A 35 4.40 -18.20 -22.87
N THR A 36 3.15 -18.31 -23.29
CA THR A 36 2.77 -18.37 -24.70
C THR A 36 2.00 -17.12 -25.13
N GLU A 37 2.03 -16.82 -26.44
CA GLU A 37 1.39 -15.61 -27.02
C GLU A 37 -0.15 -15.64 -26.95
N ASP A 38 -0.76 -16.82 -26.83
CA ASP A 38 -2.21 -17.00 -26.73
C ASP A 38 -2.75 -16.87 -25.28
N MET A 39 -1.87 -16.75 -24.28
CA MET A 39 -2.28 -16.47 -22.92
C MET A 39 -2.73 -15.02 -22.77
N SER A 40 -3.88 -14.82 -22.12
CA SER A 40 -4.26 -13.51 -21.58
C SER A 40 -3.26 -13.04 -20.53
N GLU A 41 -3.12 -11.74 -20.30
CA GLU A 41 -2.19 -11.19 -19.30
C GLU A 41 -2.46 -11.76 -17.90
N ALA A 42 -3.72 -11.94 -17.52
CA ALA A 42 -4.07 -12.60 -16.26
C ALA A 42 -3.51 -14.04 -16.18
N LYS A 43 -3.57 -14.81 -17.27
CA LYS A 43 -3.00 -16.17 -17.34
C LYS A 43 -1.46 -16.12 -17.33
N ARG A 44 -0.86 -15.16 -18.04
CA ARG A 44 0.59 -14.94 -18.04
C ARG A 44 1.09 -14.62 -16.64
N ALA A 45 0.42 -13.72 -15.92
CA ALA A 45 0.75 -13.36 -14.55
C ALA A 45 0.60 -14.54 -13.58
N ALA A 46 -0.49 -15.31 -13.70
CA ALA A 46 -0.71 -16.52 -12.89
C ALA A 46 0.37 -17.58 -13.15
N LYS A 47 0.71 -17.84 -14.42
CA LYS A 47 1.76 -18.80 -14.78
C LYS A 47 3.14 -18.32 -14.34
N ALA A 48 3.46 -17.04 -14.53
CA ALA A 48 4.71 -16.47 -14.06
C ALA A 48 4.85 -16.55 -12.52
N LYS A 49 3.76 -16.37 -11.79
CA LYS A 49 3.73 -16.56 -10.34
C LYS A 49 3.98 -18.02 -9.97
N GLU A 50 3.31 -18.97 -10.61
CA GLU A 50 3.50 -20.41 -10.39
C GLU A 50 4.98 -20.82 -10.56
N ILE A 51 5.59 -20.43 -11.69
CA ILE A 51 7.01 -20.70 -11.97
C ILE A 51 7.92 -19.96 -10.97
N GLY A 52 7.60 -18.71 -10.65
CA GLY A 52 8.35 -17.93 -9.68
C GLY A 52 8.35 -18.54 -8.27
N ASP A 53 7.20 -19.06 -7.82
CA ASP A 53 7.07 -19.75 -6.53
C ASP A 53 7.87 -21.06 -6.52
N ALA A 54 7.87 -21.80 -7.64
CA ALA A 54 8.68 -23.02 -7.77
C ALA A 54 10.19 -22.72 -7.70
N LEU A 55 10.65 -21.69 -8.42
CA LEU A 55 12.05 -21.24 -8.40
C LEU A 55 12.46 -20.71 -7.02
N ALA A 56 11.58 -19.97 -6.35
CA ALA A 56 11.83 -19.50 -4.99
C ALA A 56 11.96 -20.67 -4.01
N LYS A 57 11.07 -21.66 -4.11
CA LYS A 57 11.12 -22.87 -3.29
C LYS A 57 12.41 -23.65 -3.51
N GLU A 58 12.79 -23.89 -4.76
CA GLU A 58 14.05 -24.55 -5.14
C GLU A 58 15.26 -23.80 -4.55
N ALA A 59 15.27 -22.47 -4.65
CA ALA A 59 16.35 -21.64 -4.15
C ALA A 59 16.51 -21.63 -2.62
N THR A 60 15.47 -22.05 -1.88
CA THR A 60 15.44 -22.06 -0.41
C THR A 60 15.45 -23.45 0.20
N ASP A 61 15.32 -24.51 -0.61
CA ASP A 61 15.21 -25.87 -0.12
C ASP A 61 16.42 -26.28 0.73
N GLY A 62 16.15 -26.80 1.93
CA GLY A 62 17.20 -27.16 2.89
C GLY A 62 17.98 -25.98 3.50
N THR A 63 17.51 -24.74 3.35
CA THR A 63 18.19 -23.53 3.89
C THR A 63 17.31 -22.76 4.88
N VAL A 64 17.92 -21.84 5.63
CA VAL A 64 17.22 -20.86 6.50
C VAL A 64 16.71 -19.63 5.74
N HIS A 65 16.89 -19.59 4.43
CA HIS A 65 16.55 -18.44 3.60
C HIS A 65 15.06 -18.41 3.27
N ASN A 66 14.59 -17.22 2.95
CA ASN A 66 13.32 -17.02 2.25
C ASN A 66 13.59 -16.37 0.89
N ALA A 67 12.75 -16.67 -0.10
CA ALA A 67 12.91 -16.14 -1.43
C ALA A 67 11.58 -15.80 -2.08
N TYR A 68 11.62 -14.91 -3.07
CA TYR A 68 10.50 -14.62 -3.93
C TYR A 68 10.99 -14.13 -5.29
N VAL A 69 10.18 -14.32 -6.32
CA VAL A 69 10.39 -13.72 -7.65
C VAL A 69 9.52 -12.46 -7.77
N ARG A 70 10.07 -11.39 -8.33
CA ARG A 70 9.32 -10.18 -8.70
C ARG A 70 9.46 -9.90 -10.18
N SER A 71 8.39 -9.39 -10.77
CA SER A 71 8.40 -8.88 -12.13
C SER A 71 8.85 -7.42 -12.19
N PHE A 72 9.49 -7.07 -13.30
CA PHE A 72 10.05 -5.76 -13.61
C PHE A 72 9.64 -5.37 -15.02
N PHE A 73 9.67 -4.06 -15.31
CA PHE A 73 9.32 -3.50 -16.62
C PHE A 73 7.97 -4.00 -17.14
N HIS A 74 6.92 -3.96 -16.33
CA HIS A 74 5.58 -4.44 -16.68
C HIS A 74 5.57 -5.90 -17.19
N ASN A 75 6.15 -6.82 -16.40
CA ASN A 75 6.23 -8.26 -16.70
C ASN A 75 7.13 -8.64 -17.88
N ASN A 76 8.08 -7.79 -18.25
CA ASN A 76 9.08 -8.11 -19.27
C ASN A 76 10.35 -8.77 -18.70
N GLU A 77 10.57 -8.66 -17.39
CA GLU A 77 11.72 -9.25 -16.69
C GLU A 77 11.30 -9.81 -15.34
N TYR A 78 12.02 -10.82 -14.86
CA TYR A 78 11.75 -11.50 -13.59
C TYR A 78 13.06 -11.77 -12.84
N TYR A 79 13.12 -11.28 -11.60
CA TYR A 79 14.29 -11.46 -10.74
C TYR A 79 13.91 -12.22 -9.48
N LEU A 80 14.70 -13.26 -9.16
CA LEU A 80 14.65 -13.99 -7.90
C LEU A 80 15.47 -13.22 -6.86
N PHE A 81 14.88 -13.01 -5.68
CA PHE A 81 15.56 -12.45 -4.53
C PHE A 81 15.57 -13.46 -3.40
N VAL A 82 16.75 -13.71 -2.82
CA VAL A 82 16.95 -14.59 -1.67
C VAL A 82 17.40 -13.75 -0.48
N PHE A 83 16.75 -13.91 0.67
CA PHE A 83 16.94 -13.12 1.88
C PHE A 83 17.18 -14.00 3.11
N ASN A 84 17.83 -13.41 4.12
CA ASN A 84 17.66 -13.79 5.53
C ASN A 84 16.66 -12.82 6.16
N THR A 85 15.51 -13.31 6.65
CA THR A 85 14.52 -12.48 7.34
C THR A 85 14.52 -12.75 8.84
N TYR A 86 15.10 -11.84 9.62
CA TYR A 86 15.17 -11.93 11.07
C TYR A 86 13.89 -11.43 11.71
N LYS A 87 13.37 -12.18 12.70
CA LYS A 87 12.11 -11.87 13.41
C LYS A 87 12.32 -11.21 14.77
N ASP A 88 13.54 -11.24 15.31
CA ASP A 88 13.88 -10.58 16.57
C ASP A 88 14.60 -9.25 16.28
N VAL A 89 13.82 -8.18 16.15
CA VAL A 89 14.31 -6.81 15.93
C VAL A 89 13.89 -5.94 17.10
N ARG A 90 14.86 -5.48 17.89
CA ARG A 90 14.62 -4.78 19.16
C ARG A 90 14.87 -3.29 19.05
N LEU A 91 14.02 -2.47 19.66
CA LEU A 91 14.16 -1.01 19.72
C LEU A 91 15.28 -0.66 20.71
N VAL A 92 16.24 0.14 20.24
CA VAL A 92 17.40 0.60 21.02
C VAL A 92 17.24 2.06 21.40
N GLY A 93 16.79 2.91 20.48
CA GLY A 93 16.74 4.34 20.72
C GLY A 93 15.84 5.11 19.76
N ALA A 94 15.21 6.16 20.25
CA ALA A 94 14.45 7.11 19.45
C ALA A 94 14.44 8.50 20.12
N PRO A 95 14.67 9.58 19.38
CA PRO A 95 14.59 10.93 19.92
C PRO A 95 13.16 11.28 20.37
N PRO A 96 12.95 12.34 21.18
CA PRO A 96 11.62 12.89 21.36
C PRO A 96 11.04 13.36 20.03
N SER A 97 9.71 13.29 19.88
CA SER A 97 9.02 13.73 18.66
C SER A 97 9.29 15.18 18.29
N SER A 98 9.56 16.05 19.26
CA SER A 98 9.96 17.44 19.01
C SER A 98 11.25 17.56 18.19
N ILE A 99 12.07 16.50 18.13
CA ILE A 99 13.27 16.41 17.28
C ILE A 99 12.99 15.51 16.08
N GLY A 100 12.48 14.29 16.32
CA GLY A 100 12.27 13.27 15.30
C GLY A 100 11.27 13.65 14.21
N LYS A 101 10.35 14.58 14.52
CA LYS A 101 9.37 15.13 13.57
C LYS A 101 9.20 16.64 13.72
N TYR A 102 10.29 17.35 14.02
CA TYR A 102 10.29 18.81 14.07
C TYR A 102 9.67 19.41 12.80
N GLY A 103 8.81 20.43 12.97
CA GLY A 103 8.07 21.08 11.90
C GLY A 103 6.77 20.38 11.47
N GLY A 104 6.55 19.12 11.89
CA GLY A 104 5.31 18.37 11.63
C GLY A 104 4.88 18.41 10.16
N ASP A 105 3.58 18.58 9.92
CA ASP A 105 3.01 18.59 8.56
C ASP A 105 3.38 19.84 7.75
N THR A 106 3.66 20.95 8.42
CA THR A 106 4.07 22.21 7.78
C THR A 106 5.37 22.00 7.02
N ASP A 107 6.36 21.40 7.67
CA ASP A 107 7.66 21.16 7.05
C ASP A 107 7.64 19.90 6.19
N ASN A 108 6.69 18.97 6.37
CA ASN A 108 6.65 17.72 5.61
C ASN A 108 6.67 17.97 4.08
N TRP A 109 7.44 17.20 3.31
CA TRP A 109 7.75 17.44 1.89
C TRP A 109 8.41 18.78 1.52
N MET A 110 8.90 19.56 2.49
CA MET A 110 9.58 20.83 2.25
C MET A 110 11.09 20.74 2.48
N TRP A 111 11.81 21.54 1.70
CA TRP A 111 13.19 21.98 1.93
C TRP A 111 13.20 23.52 1.95
N PRO A 112 13.93 24.22 2.84
CA PRO A 112 14.85 23.73 3.88
C PRO A 112 14.19 22.86 4.96
N ARG A 113 14.99 22.02 5.63
CA ARG A 113 14.51 21.09 6.66
C ARG A 113 15.44 21.01 7.86
N HIS A 114 14.87 20.91 9.07
CA HIS A 114 15.59 20.91 10.35
C HIS A 114 15.18 19.74 11.27
N THR A 115 14.79 18.59 10.69
CA THR A 115 14.28 17.44 11.44
C THR A 115 15.37 16.40 11.68
N GLY A 116 15.50 15.93 12.92
CA GLY A 116 16.40 14.82 13.29
C GLY A 116 15.69 13.48 13.19
N ASP A 117 15.27 13.10 11.98
CA ASP A 117 14.42 11.92 11.73
C ASP A 117 15.24 10.62 11.73
N PHE A 118 15.35 9.99 12.90
CA PHE A 118 15.97 8.67 13.04
C PHE A 118 15.40 7.89 14.22
N SER A 119 15.56 6.56 14.16
CA SER A 119 15.44 5.64 15.28
C SER A 119 16.47 4.53 15.12
N MET A 120 16.77 3.84 16.21
CA MET A 120 17.81 2.81 16.28
C MET A 120 17.19 1.49 16.71
N PHE A 121 17.49 0.45 15.94
CA PHE A 121 17.10 -0.92 16.22
C PHE A 121 18.32 -1.84 16.15
N ARG A 122 18.19 -3.02 16.76
CA ARG A 122 19.19 -4.09 16.69
C ARG A 122 18.55 -5.39 16.24
N ILE A 123 19.21 -6.06 15.29
CA ILE A 123 18.83 -7.40 14.83
C ILE A 123 19.45 -8.42 15.77
N TYR A 124 18.64 -9.38 16.22
CA TYR A 124 19.04 -10.55 16.99
C TYR A 124 18.86 -11.82 16.15
N ALA A 125 19.66 -12.83 16.45
CA ALA A 125 19.77 -14.09 15.72
C ALA A 125 20.07 -15.25 16.68
N ASP A 126 20.08 -16.49 16.18
CA ASP A 126 20.64 -17.63 16.93
C ASP A 126 22.17 -17.50 17.11
N GLU A 127 22.77 -18.45 17.83
CA GLU A 127 24.22 -18.42 18.15
C GLU A 127 25.10 -18.52 16.88
N GLU A 128 24.59 -19.14 15.83
CA GLU A 128 25.22 -19.26 14.51
C GLU A 128 25.00 -18.03 13.61
N GLY A 129 24.15 -17.09 14.02
CA GLY A 129 23.81 -15.87 13.29
C GLY A 129 22.72 -16.04 12.23
N ASN A 130 21.94 -17.13 12.27
CA ASN A 130 20.79 -17.34 11.39
C ASN A 130 19.51 -16.67 11.93
N PRO A 131 18.54 -16.39 11.05
CA PRO A 131 17.21 -16.00 11.48
C PRO A 131 16.57 -17.02 12.43
N SER A 132 16.03 -16.54 13.54
CA SER A 132 15.33 -17.34 14.54
C SER A 132 14.03 -16.65 14.98
N GLU A 133 13.16 -17.39 15.66
CA GLU A 133 12.03 -16.81 16.39
C GLU A 133 12.53 -15.92 17.54
N VAL A 134 11.66 -15.06 18.07
CA VAL A 134 11.98 -14.19 19.20
C VAL A 134 12.23 -15.05 20.45
N MET A 135 13.48 -15.12 20.90
CA MET A 135 13.89 -15.92 22.06
C MET A 135 14.80 -15.13 23.00
N ASP A 136 14.79 -15.50 24.28
CA ASP A 136 15.67 -14.93 25.31
C ASP A 136 17.15 -15.24 25.04
N SER A 137 17.44 -16.41 24.45
CA SER A 137 18.78 -16.87 24.12
C SER A 137 19.37 -16.23 22.86
N ASN A 138 18.58 -15.50 22.07
CA ASN A 138 19.10 -14.87 20.86
C ASN A 138 20.18 -13.84 21.21
N VAL A 139 21.20 -13.75 20.35
CA VAL A 139 22.32 -12.82 20.50
C VAL A 139 22.29 -11.74 19.41
N PRO A 140 22.91 -10.56 19.63
CA PRO A 140 23.07 -9.56 18.59
C PRO A 140 23.72 -10.14 17.33
N LEU A 141 23.08 -9.92 16.17
CA LEU A 141 23.62 -10.36 14.89
C LEU A 141 24.99 -9.72 14.65
N THR A 142 25.98 -10.54 14.32
CA THR A 142 27.26 -10.08 13.77
C THR A 142 27.13 -10.04 12.25
N PRO A 143 26.97 -8.86 11.62
CA PRO A 143 26.74 -8.79 10.18
C PRO A 143 28.04 -9.05 9.41
N LYS A 144 27.92 -9.57 8.18
CA LYS A 144 29.07 -9.72 7.26
C LYS A 144 29.77 -8.37 7.00
N HIS A 145 29.00 -7.28 6.99
CA HIS A 145 29.49 -5.92 6.83
C HIS A 145 28.54 -4.94 7.52
N HIS A 146 29.08 -3.84 8.04
CA HIS A 146 28.31 -2.68 8.50
C HIS A 146 28.95 -1.41 7.94
N LEU A 147 28.15 -0.40 7.66
CA LEU A 147 28.64 0.86 7.10
C LEU A 147 29.37 1.67 8.20
N PRO A 148 30.65 2.05 8.02
CA PRO A 148 31.32 2.96 8.94
C PRO A 148 30.67 4.35 8.86
N VAL A 149 30.55 5.02 10.01
CA VAL A 149 29.95 6.35 10.11
C VAL A 149 31.05 7.41 10.04
N SER A 150 31.00 8.26 9.01
CA SER A 150 31.88 9.44 8.92
C SER A 150 31.33 10.58 9.77
N VAL A 151 32.21 11.25 10.53
CA VAL A 151 31.90 12.47 11.29
C VAL A 151 32.52 13.73 10.68
N SER A 152 33.07 13.61 9.46
CA SER A 152 33.78 14.70 8.77
C SER A 152 32.86 15.74 8.13
N GLY A 153 31.55 15.57 8.24
CA GLY A 153 30.54 16.41 7.57
C GLY A 153 30.36 16.09 6.08
N VAL A 154 29.53 16.89 5.42
CA VAL A 154 29.23 16.86 3.98
C VAL A 154 29.28 18.28 3.42
N LYS A 155 29.65 18.44 2.15
CA LYS A 155 29.65 19.73 1.45
C LYS A 155 29.02 19.61 0.07
N GLU A 156 28.64 20.74 -0.49
CA GLU A 156 28.15 20.83 -1.87
C GLU A 156 29.18 20.25 -2.86
N GLY A 157 28.66 19.50 -3.84
CA GLY A 157 29.43 18.76 -4.83
C GLY A 157 29.90 17.37 -4.38
N ASP A 158 29.77 17.01 -3.09
CA ASP A 158 30.15 15.67 -2.63
C ASP A 158 29.30 14.59 -3.31
N PHE A 159 29.95 13.50 -3.73
CA PHE A 159 29.24 12.33 -4.24
C PHE A 159 28.37 11.71 -3.14
N SER A 160 27.14 11.37 -3.50
CA SER A 160 26.18 10.72 -2.62
C SER A 160 25.60 9.47 -3.30
N MET A 161 25.37 8.43 -2.51
CA MET A 161 24.74 7.19 -2.95
C MET A 161 23.79 6.69 -1.89
N VAL A 162 22.62 6.22 -2.30
CA VAL A 162 21.55 5.76 -1.44
C VAL A 162 21.09 4.38 -1.90
N PHE A 163 21.12 3.43 -0.98
CA PHE A 163 20.48 2.12 -1.14
C PHE A 163 19.17 2.09 -0.36
N GLY A 164 18.15 1.43 -0.91
CA GLY A 164 16.89 1.27 -0.21
C GLY A 164 15.90 0.41 -0.97
N PHE A 165 14.67 0.38 -0.45
CA PHE A 165 13.54 -0.37 -1.00
C PHE A 165 12.45 0.61 -1.40
N PRO A 166 12.61 1.37 -2.51
CA PRO A 166 11.58 2.30 -2.94
C PRO A 166 10.27 1.54 -3.20
N GLY A 167 9.17 2.09 -2.67
CA GLY A 167 7.86 1.42 -2.66
C GLY A 167 7.29 1.21 -4.06
N SER A 168 6.90 2.30 -4.71
CA SER A 168 6.35 2.31 -6.07
C SER A 168 6.74 3.57 -6.85
N THR A 169 6.74 3.48 -8.18
CA THR A 169 6.81 4.61 -9.11
C THR A 169 6.00 4.28 -10.36
N ASP A 170 5.66 5.30 -11.16
CA ASP A 170 4.94 5.15 -12.44
C ASP A 170 5.74 5.81 -13.59
N ARG A 171 6.98 5.37 -13.79
CA ARG A 171 7.95 5.93 -14.74
C ARG A 171 7.52 5.74 -16.18
N PHE A 172 6.79 4.67 -16.49
CA PHE A 172 6.28 4.37 -17.83
C PHE A 172 4.85 4.85 -18.06
N LEU A 173 4.23 5.54 -17.09
CA LEU A 173 2.89 6.12 -17.24
C LEU A 173 2.79 6.95 -18.52
N THR A 174 1.73 6.74 -19.31
CA THR A 174 1.47 7.48 -20.55
C THR A 174 0.90 8.88 -20.26
N SER A 175 0.87 9.74 -21.27
CA SER A 175 0.22 11.05 -21.26
C SER A 175 -1.24 10.95 -20.82
N THR A 176 -1.97 9.94 -21.30
CA THR A 176 -3.34 9.64 -20.87
C THR A 176 -3.42 9.28 -19.38
N GLY A 177 -2.49 8.47 -18.89
CA GLY A 177 -2.43 8.14 -17.46
C GLY A 177 -2.10 9.34 -16.58
N ILE A 178 -1.21 10.22 -17.04
CA ILE A 178 -0.90 11.50 -16.38
C ILE A 178 -2.15 12.39 -16.33
N GLU A 179 -2.90 12.46 -17.43
CA GLU A 179 -4.13 13.24 -17.51
C GLU A 179 -5.20 12.74 -16.54
N GLN A 180 -5.45 11.44 -16.49
CA GLN A 180 -6.38 10.83 -15.52
C GLN A 180 -5.94 11.10 -14.08
N ALA A 181 -4.64 10.98 -13.78
CA ALA A 181 -4.11 11.25 -12.45
C ALA A 181 -4.36 12.71 -12.03
N ILE A 182 -4.08 13.66 -12.92
CA ILE A 182 -4.26 15.10 -12.69
C ILE A 182 -5.73 15.50 -12.53
N ASN A 183 -6.60 14.97 -13.39
CA ASN A 183 -7.97 15.46 -13.53
C ASN A 183 -8.97 14.70 -12.65
N LEU A 184 -8.72 13.43 -12.35
CA LEU A 184 -9.69 12.55 -11.70
C LEU A 184 -9.17 11.98 -10.38
N TYR A 185 -8.06 11.25 -10.38
CA TYR A 185 -7.60 10.49 -9.21
C TYR A 185 -7.11 11.41 -8.07
N ASN A 186 -6.05 12.18 -8.32
CA ASN A 186 -5.41 13.02 -7.31
C ASN A 186 -6.37 14.03 -6.65
N PRO A 187 -7.16 14.82 -7.41
CA PRO A 187 -8.07 15.78 -6.79
C PRO A 187 -9.13 15.10 -5.91
N THR A 188 -9.64 13.93 -6.31
CA THR A 188 -10.62 13.18 -5.51
C THR A 188 -10.01 12.70 -4.19
N VAL A 189 -8.78 12.17 -4.21
CA VAL A 189 -8.07 11.77 -2.98
C VAL A 189 -7.87 12.97 -2.05
N VAL A 190 -7.45 14.11 -2.62
CA VAL A 190 -7.21 15.35 -1.87
C VAL A 190 -8.48 15.85 -1.18
N GLU A 191 -9.61 15.85 -1.89
CA GLU A 191 -10.90 16.29 -1.38
C GLU A 191 -11.36 15.45 -0.17
N ILE A 192 -11.33 14.12 -0.31
CA ILE A 192 -11.77 13.20 0.74
C ILE A 192 -10.86 13.32 1.97
N ARG A 193 -9.54 13.30 1.76
CA ARG A 193 -8.57 13.36 2.87
C ARG A 193 -8.59 14.69 3.59
N ALA A 194 -8.88 15.80 2.92
CA ALA A 194 -9.05 17.09 3.59
C ALA A 194 -10.15 17.02 4.66
N GLN A 195 -11.27 16.34 4.38
CA GLN A 195 -12.37 16.17 5.33
C GLN A 195 -11.99 15.23 6.48
N LYS A 196 -11.28 14.12 6.19
CA LYS A 196 -10.75 13.20 7.21
C LYS A 196 -9.85 13.94 8.19
N LEU A 197 -8.88 14.68 7.65
CA LEU A 197 -7.90 15.44 8.44
C LEU A 197 -8.59 16.52 9.28
N ALA A 198 -9.59 17.22 8.75
CA ALA A 198 -10.33 18.23 9.52
C ALA A 198 -11.04 17.62 10.74
N ILE A 199 -11.69 16.46 10.57
CA ILE A 199 -12.38 15.75 11.66
C ILE A 199 -11.39 15.26 12.71
N MET A 200 -10.33 14.57 12.27
CA MET A 200 -9.30 14.05 13.18
C MET A 200 -8.62 15.19 13.93
N LYS A 201 -8.20 16.26 13.24
CA LYS A 201 -7.52 17.40 13.86
C LYS A 201 -8.37 18.06 14.93
N LYS A 202 -9.66 18.28 14.66
CA LYS A 202 -10.59 18.84 15.64
C LYS A 202 -10.68 17.99 16.91
N ALA A 203 -10.68 16.66 16.77
CA ALA A 203 -10.71 15.75 17.91
C ALA A 203 -9.37 15.74 18.67
N MET A 204 -8.25 15.71 17.94
CA MET A 204 -6.89 15.74 18.49
C MET A 204 -6.60 17.06 19.23
N ASP A 205 -7.18 18.18 18.81
CA ASP A 205 -7.01 19.47 19.49
C ASP A 205 -7.82 19.57 20.78
N ALA A 206 -8.85 18.75 20.93
CA ALA A 206 -9.74 18.76 22.09
C ALA A 206 -9.25 17.86 23.23
N ASP A 207 -8.45 16.83 22.94
CA ASP A 207 -8.05 15.81 23.92
C ASP A 207 -6.67 15.21 23.59
N ASP A 208 -5.77 15.21 24.59
CA ASP A 208 -4.40 14.72 24.44
C ASP A 208 -4.29 13.20 24.28
N ALA A 209 -5.17 12.42 24.91
CA ALA A 209 -5.20 10.97 24.74
C ALA A 209 -5.67 10.60 23.32
N VAL A 210 -6.69 11.30 22.81
CA VAL A 210 -7.14 11.19 21.40
C VAL A 210 -6.02 11.61 20.46
N ARG A 211 -5.30 12.69 20.79
CA ARG A 211 -4.15 13.15 20.01
C ARG A 211 -3.06 12.09 19.90
N ILE A 212 -2.77 11.37 20.99
CA ILE A 212 -1.78 10.28 20.99
C ILE A 212 -2.29 9.11 20.14
N ALA A 213 -3.52 8.65 20.37
CA ALA A 213 -4.12 7.53 19.66
C ALA A 213 -4.21 7.76 18.14
N LEU A 214 -4.53 8.98 17.71
CA LEU A 214 -4.69 9.30 16.29
C LEU A 214 -3.40 9.79 15.61
N ALA A 215 -2.31 10.00 16.35
CA ALA A 215 -1.10 10.66 15.84
C ALA A 215 -0.51 9.97 14.60
N SER A 216 -0.42 8.64 14.62
CA SER A 216 0.14 7.84 13.52
C SER A 216 -0.74 7.93 12.27
N ASN A 217 -2.04 7.68 12.44
CA ASN A 217 -3.04 7.70 11.36
C ASN A 217 -3.20 9.09 10.73
N TYR A 218 -3.20 10.14 11.56
CA TYR A 218 -3.26 11.53 11.10
C TYR A 218 -2.04 11.87 10.25
N ALA A 219 -0.84 11.59 10.77
CA ALA A 219 0.41 11.89 10.06
C ALA A 219 0.51 11.15 8.72
N SER A 220 0.15 9.86 8.69
CA SER A 220 0.14 9.07 7.45
C SER A 220 -0.85 9.63 6.41
N THR A 221 -2.05 10.02 6.86
CA THR A 221 -3.07 10.62 5.98
C THR A 221 -2.63 11.98 5.47
N ALA A 222 -2.09 12.85 6.34
CA ALA A 222 -1.61 14.19 6.02
C ALA A 222 -0.42 14.15 5.06
N ASN A 223 0.50 13.21 5.27
CA ASN A 223 1.67 12.99 4.43
C ASN A 223 1.28 12.79 2.97
N TYR A 224 0.40 11.82 2.69
CA TYR A 224 0.00 11.52 1.33
C TYR A 224 -1.04 12.50 0.78
N TRP A 225 -1.82 13.17 1.63
CA TRP A 225 -2.68 14.29 1.22
C TRP A 225 -1.83 15.42 0.60
N LYS A 226 -0.77 15.85 1.30
CA LYS A 226 0.17 16.86 0.79
C LYS A 226 0.95 16.36 -0.43
N TYR A 227 1.32 15.08 -0.47
CA TYR A 227 1.94 14.45 -1.63
C TYR A 227 1.10 14.62 -2.90
N TYR A 228 -0.21 14.30 -2.88
CA TYR A 228 -1.04 14.39 -4.08
C TYR A 228 -1.27 15.83 -4.55
N ILE A 229 -1.32 16.80 -3.63
CA ILE A 229 -1.33 18.23 -3.97
C ILE A 229 -0.04 18.59 -4.72
N GLY A 230 1.11 18.31 -4.11
CA GLY A 230 2.42 18.62 -4.68
C GLY A 230 2.67 17.88 -5.99
N GLN A 231 2.31 16.60 -6.07
CA GLN A 231 2.45 15.80 -7.30
C GLN A 231 1.64 16.43 -8.44
N THR A 232 0.38 16.78 -8.20
CA THR A 232 -0.47 17.40 -9.24
C THR A 232 0.10 18.74 -9.70
N GLU A 233 0.57 19.57 -8.77
CA GLU A 233 1.22 20.84 -9.10
C GLU A 233 2.47 20.63 -9.95
N GLN A 234 3.34 19.70 -9.55
CA GLN A 234 4.60 19.43 -10.24
C GLN A 234 4.39 18.76 -11.60
N LEU A 235 3.38 17.90 -11.75
CA LEU A 235 3.02 17.32 -13.05
C LEU A 235 2.63 18.41 -14.06
N LYS A 236 1.83 19.39 -13.62
CA LYS A 236 1.42 20.55 -14.44
C LYS A 236 2.58 21.51 -14.71
N LYS A 237 3.26 21.98 -13.66
CA LYS A 237 4.33 22.98 -13.74
C LYS A 237 5.49 22.51 -14.63
N ASN A 238 5.83 21.23 -14.59
CA ASN A 238 6.94 20.67 -15.35
C ASN A 238 6.56 20.17 -16.74
N GLY A 239 5.31 20.37 -17.19
CA GLY A 239 4.82 19.91 -18.50
C GLY A 239 5.04 18.42 -18.71
N VAL A 240 4.71 17.60 -17.70
CA VAL A 240 5.02 16.16 -17.73
C VAL A 240 4.20 15.45 -18.81
N LYS A 241 2.95 15.85 -19.01
CA LYS A 241 2.08 15.27 -20.06
C LYS A 241 2.69 15.46 -21.44
N GLU A 242 3.12 16.68 -21.76
CA GLU A 242 3.72 17.05 -23.05
C GLU A 242 5.04 16.28 -23.29
N LYS A 243 5.84 16.09 -22.23
CA LYS A 243 7.04 15.25 -22.28
C LYS A 243 6.71 13.78 -22.56
N LYS A 244 5.60 13.26 -22.03
CA LYS A 244 5.12 11.90 -22.32
C LYS A 244 4.60 11.76 -23.74
N GLU A 245 3.86 12.74 -24.23
CA GLU A 245 3.39 12.77 -25.63
C GLU A 245 4.58 12.72 -26.60
N ALA A 246 5.65 13.48 -26.35
CA ALA A 246 6.85 13.42 -27.18
C ALA A 246 7.55 12.04 -27.16
N ILE A 247 7.58 11.37 -26.00
CA ILE A 247 8.10 10.00 -25.87
C ILE A 247 7.23 9.02 -26.65
N GLU A 248 5.91 9.16 -26.56
CA GLU A 248 4.93 8.33 -27.25
C GLU A 248 5.00 8.50 -28.77
N THR A 249 5.20 9.74 -29.26
CA THR A 249 5.45 9.99 -30.69
C THR A 249 6.69 9.23 -31.15
N ARG A 250 7.82 9.36 -30.45
CA ARG A 250 9.06 8.65 -30.81
C ARG A 250 8.89 7.12 -30.76
N TYR A 251 8.14 6.59 -29.79
CA TYR A 251 7.78 5.18 -29.73
C TYR A 251 6.99 4.75 -30.97
N MET A 252 5.98 5.52 -31.36
CA MET A 252 5.13 5.20 -32.51
C MET A 252 5.89 5.27 -33.84
N GLU A 253 6.76 6.26 -34.01
CA GLU A 253 7.66 6.36 -35.18
C GLU A 253 8.53 5.12 -35.30
N TRP A 254 9.13 4.66 -34.18
CA TRP A 254 9.94 3.44 -34.15
C TRP A 254 9.12 2.17 -34.47
N ALA A 255 7.92 2.06 -33.90
CA ALA A 255 7.05 0.89 -34.08
C ALA A 255 6.51 0.80 -35.52
N GLN A 256 6.19 1.93 -36.15
CA GLN A 256 5.63 1.99 -37.51
C GLN A 256 6.69 1.88 -38.61
N ALA A 257 7.96 2.15 -38.32
CA ALA A 257 9.04 2.12 -39.29
C ALA A 257 9.36 0.72 -39.85
N ASP A 258 8.94 -0.35 -39.17
CA ASP A 258 9.29 -1.73 -39.50
C ASP A 258 8.10 -2.68 -39.30
N PRO A 259 7.60 -3.35 -40.36
CA PRO A 259 6.48 -4.29 -40.24
C PRO A 259 6.70 -5.45 -39.27
N SER A 260 7.96 -5.81 -38.97
CA SER A 260 8.26 -6.84 -37.95
C SER A 260 7.85 -6.42 -36.54
N ARG A 261 7.59 -5.13 -36.30
CA ARG A 261 7.20 -4.54 -35.01
C ARG A 261 5.70 -4.27 -34.92
N ALA A 262 4.90 -4.89 -35.79
CA ALA A 262 3.46 -4.65 -35.88
C ALA A 262 2.75 -4.82 -34.52
N GLU A 263 3.21 -5.75 -33.67
CA GLU A 263 2.65 -5.97 -32.31
C GLU A 263 2.71 -4.72 -31.40
N TYR A 264 3.73 -3.86 -31.57
CA TYR A 264 3.93 -2.68 -30.74
C TYR A 264 3.02 -1.51 -31.13
N THR A 265 2.55 -1.48 -32.39
CA THR A 265 1.75 -0.37 -32.91
C THR A 265 0.40 -0.21 -32.22
N GLY A 266 -0.14 -1.29 -31.64
CA GLY A 266 -1.40 -1.29 -30.90
C GLY A 266 -1.31 -0.87 -29.42
N ALA A 267 -0.11 -0.83 -28.83
CA ALA A 267 0.05 -0.71 -27.37
C ALA A 267 -0.58 0.57 -26.80
N LEU A 268 -0.34 1.73 -27.42
CA LEU A 268 -0.94 3.01 -26.98
C LEU A 268 -2.46 3.07 -27.20
N GLY A 269 -2.97 2.36 -28.21
CA GLY A 269 -4.41 2.22 -28.46
C GLY A 269 -5.09 1.49 -27.31
N LEU A 270 -4.55 0.32 -26.92
CA LEU A 270 -5.03 -0.46 -25.78
C LEU A 270 -5.06 0.38 -24.49
N LEU A 271 -3.98 1.11 -24.22
CA LEU A 271 -3.90 1.99 -23.04
C LEU A 271 -4.94 3.10 -23.08
N LYS A 272 -5.11 3.76 -24.22
CA LYS A 272 -6.10 4.85 -24.38
C LYS A 272 -7.53 4.34 -24.15
N GLU A 273 -7.86 3.18 -24.71
CA GLU A 273 -9.17 2.55 -24.52
C GLU A 273 -9.40 2.14 -23.07
N ALA A 274 -8.39 1.54 -22.43
CA ALA A 274 -8.47 1.16 -21.02
C ALA A 274 -8.64 2.39 -20.10
N TYR A 275 -7.88 3.46 -20.32
CA TYR A 275 -8.05 4.70 -19.56
C TYR A 275 -9.44 5.32 -19.75
N ALA A 276 -9.92 5.44 -20.99
CA ALA A 276 -11.25 5.97 -21.28
C ALA A 276 -12.37 5.15 -20.61
N ALA A 277 -12.23 3.82 -20.56
CA ALA A 277 -13.18 2.96 -19.85
C ALA A 277 -13.14 3.16 -18.32
N THR A 278 -11.96 3.44 -17.75
CA THR A 278 -11.82 3.69 -16.31
C THR A 278 -12.20 5.09 -15.86
N ASP A 279 -12.11 6.13 -16.70
CA ASP A 279 -12.34 7.53 -16.31
C ASP A 279 -13.67 7.73 -15.56
N ALA A 280 -14.74 7.08 -16.03
CA ALA A 280 -16.07 7.18 -15.43
C ALA A 280 -16.17 6.56 -14.03
N THR A 281 -15.23 5.68 -13.65
CA THR A 281 -15.26 4.91 -12.39
C THR A 281 -14.09 5.23 -11.46
N VAL A 282 -13.07 5.97 -11.89
CA VAL A 282 -11.93 6.40 -11.05
C VAL A 282 -12.41 7.05 -9.75
N LYS A 283 -13.36 8.00 -9.85
CA LYS A 283 -13.90 8.67 -8.66
C LYS A 283 -14.55 7.67 -7.71
N GLY A 284 -15.42 6.80 -8.22
CA GLY A 284 -16.08 5.75 -7.43
C GLY A 284 -15.06 4.83 -6.73
N GLY A 285 -14.01 4.40 -7.44
CA GLY A 285 -12.92 3.60 -6.88
C GLY A 285 -12.14 4.32 -5.79
N VAL A 286 -11.87 5.62 -5.94
CA VAL A 286 -11.23 6.43 -4.91
C VAL A 286 -12.12 6.55 -3.67
N TYR A 287 -13.42 6.82 -3.81
CA TYR A 287 -14.34 6.86 -2.67
C TYR A 287 -14.44 5.52 -1.95
N LEU A 288 -14.52 4.41 -2.70
CA LEU A 288 -14.52 3.07 -2.13
C LEU A 288 -13.33 2.83 -1.21
N MET A 289 -12.14 3.27 -1.59
CA MET A 289 -10.95 3.10 -0.79
C MET A 289 -10.81 4.15 0.32
N GLU A 290 -10.98 5.44 0.00
CA GLU A 290 -10.66 6.56 0.89
C GLU A 290 -11.79 6.95 1.83
N ALA A 291 -13.05 6.73 1.43
CA ALA A 291 -14.26 7.02 2.21
C ALA A 291 -14.94 5.75 2.76
N GLY A 292 -14.81 4.63 2.04
CA GLY A 292 -15.33 3.31 2.43
C GLY A 292 -14.34 2.50 3.26
N ILE A 293 -13.62 1.60 2.61
CA ILE A 293 -12.79 0.55 3.23
C ILE A 293 -11.76 1.12 4.21
N ARG A 294 -11.06 2.19 3.85
CA ARG A 294 -10.03 2.83 4.69
C ARG A 294 -10.46 4.21 5.20
N GLY A 295 -11.75 4.53 5.08
CA GLY A 295 -12.32 5.81 5.49
C GLY A 295 -12.35 5.96 7.00
N ALA A 296 -13.41 5.43 7.59
CA ALA A 296 -13.43 5.04 8.99
C ALA A 296 -12.67 3.72 9.19
N SER A 297 -12.24 3.43 10.41
CA SER A 297 -11.50 2.21 10.75
C SER A 297 -12.40 0.98 10.89
N LEU A 298 -13.67 1.16 11.31
CA LEU A 298 -14.61 0.06 11.54
C LEU A 298 -14.86 -0.83 10.30
N PRO A 299 -15.06 -0.32 9.06
CA PRO A 299 -15.38 -1.19 7.91
C PRO A 299 -14.33 -2.26 7.59
N LEU A 300 -13.03 -1.90 7.53
CA LEU A 300 -11.97 -2.88 7.27
C LEU A 300 -11.75 -3.80 8.47
N TYR A 301 -11.90 -3.28 9.69
CA TYR A 301 -11.86 -4.07 10.91
C TYR A 301 -12.96 -5.14 10.91
N ALA A 302 -14.21 -4.74 10.71
CA ALA A 302 -15.38 -5.62 10.67
C ALA A 302 -15.28 -6.65 9.54
N LEU A 303 -14.72 -6.28 8.37
CA LEU A 303 -14.46 -7.24 7.29
C LEU A 303 -13.51 -8.36 7.72
N ARG A 304 -12.38 -7.99 8.35
CA ARG A 304 -11.34 -8.95 8.74
C ARG A 304 -11.79 -9.80 9.92
N LEU A 305 -12.33 -9.15 10.96
CA LEU A 305 -12.84 -9.85 12.12
C LEU A 305 -14.02 -10.76 11.74
N GLY A 306 -14.97 -10.27 10.93
CA GLY A 306 -16.12 -11.07 10.48
C GLY A 306 -15.71 -12.36 9.76
N ARG A 307 -14.62 -12.35 8.98
CA ARG A 307 -14.04 -13.57 8.39
C ARG A 307 -13.50 -14.53 9.44
N MET A 308 -12.79 -14.02 10.44
CA MET A 308 -12.29 -14.83 11.56
C MET A 308 -13.46 -15.44 12.35
N LEU A 309 -14.46 -14.63 12.71
CA LEU A 309 -15.66 -15.10 13.45
C LEU A 309 -16.46 -16.14 12.66
N SER A 310 -16.62 -15.97 11.35
CA SER A 310 -17.31 -16.94 10.50
C SER A 310 -16.57 -18.29 10.45
N ALA A 311 -15.23 -18.25 10.43
CA ALA A 311 -14.38 -19.44 10.37
C ALA A 311 -14.39 -20.26 11.67
N LEU A 312 -14.75 -19.67 12.82
CA LEU A 312 -14.81 -20.38 14.10
C LEU A 312 -15.74 -21.60 14.07
N SER A 313 -16.83 -21.53 13.28
CA SER A 313 -17.79 -22.64 13.16
C SER A 313 -17.20 -23.92 12.57
N SER A 314 -16.08 -23.81 11.86
CA SER A 314 -15.35 -24.91 11.22
C SER A 314 -13.91 -25.03 11.71
N SER A 315 -13.57 -24.41 12.84
CA SER A 315 -12.21 -24.39 13.35
C SER A 315 -11.80 -25.75 13.91
N GLU A 316 -10.57 -26.19 13.57
CA GLU A 316 -9.96 -27.39 14.16
C GLU A 316 -9.40 -27.12 15.57
N ASP A 317 -8.96 -25.90 15.84
CA ASP A 317 -8.51 -25.42 17.14
C ASP A 317 -9.30 -24.16 17.55
N PHE A 318 -10.53 -24.41 17.96
CA PHE A 318 -11.50 -23.37 18.25
C PHE A 318 -11.02 -22.35 19.28
N GLU A 319 -10.35 -22.80 20.35
CA GLU A 319 -9.89 -21.90 21.42
C GLU A 319 -8.73 -21.02 20.94
N ALA A 320 -7.82 -21.56 20.13
CA ALA A 320 -6.75 -20.76 19.54
C ALA A 320 -7.29 -19.71 18.55
N ASP A 321 -8.19 -20.10 17.65
CA ASP A 321 -8.77 -19.18 16.66
C ASP A 321 -9.65 -18.10 17.32
N LYS A 322 -10.39 -18.48 18.36
CA LYS A 322 -11.17 -17.53 19.18
C LYS A 322 -10.26 -16.54 19.89
N ALA A 323 -9.16 -17.01 20.49
CA ALA A 323 -8.17 -16.15 21.12
C ALA A 323 -7.52 -15.20 20.10
N ALA A 324 -7.22 -15.68 18.89
CA ALA A 324 -6.69 -14.84 17.81
C ALA A 324 -7.68 -13.75 17.37
N ALA A 325 -8.98 -14.08 17.27
CA ALA A 325 -10.02 -13.11 16.94
C ALA A 325 -10.17 -12.03 18.04
N LEU A 326 -10.10 -12.42 19.31
CA LEU A 326 -10.12 -11.49 20.44
C LEU A 326 -8.86 -10.61 20.46
N ALA A 327 -7.67 -11.17 20.25
CA ALA A 327 -6.43 -10.40 20.20
C ALA A 327 -6.44 -9.38 19.05
N TYR A 328 -6.98 -9.74 17.89
CA TYR A 328 -7.17 -8.81 16.77
C TYR A 328 -8.13 -7.66 17.12
N ALA A 329 -9.20 -7.94 17.85
CA ALA A 329 -10.12 -6.93 18.35
C ALA A 329 -9.46 -6.02 19.39
N GLU A 330 -8.73 -6.58 20.35
CA GLU A 330 -8.02 -5.84 21.39
C GLU A 330 -6.99 -4.87 20.80
N ASP A 331 -6.23 -5.30 19.78
CA ASP A 331 -5.31 -4.44 19.03
C ASP A 331 -6.04 -3.27 18.38
N HIS A 332 -7.15 -3.54 17.67
CA HIS A 332 -7.97 -2.49 17.07
C HIS A 332 -8.47 -1.47 18.11
N PHE A 333 -9.03 -1.95 19.22
CA PHE A 333 -9.63 -1.09 20.24
C PHE A 333 -8.61 -0.37 21.12
N SER A 334 -7.31 -0.73 21.06
CA SER A 334 -6.25 -0.06 21.81
C SER A 334 -6.06 1.42 21.42
N GLU A 335 -6.30 1.76 20.15
CA GLU A 335 -6.19 3.12 19.61
C GLU A 335 -7.52 3.65 19.04
N TYR A 336 -8.58 2.84 19.05
CA TYR A 336 -9.88 3.18 18.46
C TYR A 336 -10.57 4.34 19.19
N GLN A 337 -11.04 5.31 18.40
CA GLN A 337 -11.76 6.48 18.90
C GLN A 337 -13.18 6.49 18.34
N ALA A 338 -14.10 5.76 18.98
CA ALA A 338 -15.45 5.49 18.47
C ALA A 338 -16.21 6.73 17.97
N LYS A 339 -16.13 7.84 18.72
CA LYS A 339 -16.77 9.10 18.30
C LYS A 339 -16.16 9.66 17.02
N VAL A 340 -14.83 9.66 16.91
CA VAL A 340 -14.12 10.17 15.73
C VAL A 340 -14.42 9.27 14.53
N ASP A 341 -14.43 7.96 14.73
CA ASP A 341 -14.73 6.98 13.70
C ASP A 341 -16.16 7.14 13.16
N ARG A 342 -17.15 7.34 14.05
CA ARG A 342 -18.52 7.70 13.67
C ARG A 342 -18.60 9.00 12.88
N ASP A 343 -17.93 10.06 13.35
CA ASP A 343 -17.91 11.36 12.68
C ASP A 343 -17.30 11.25 11.26
N LEU A 344 -16.24 10.43 11.11
CA LEU A 344 -15.66 10.08 9.82
C LEU A 344 -16.64 9.31 8.94
N ALA A 345 -17.25 8.24 9.43
CA ALA A 345 -18.22 7.44 8.68
C ALA A 345 -19.37 8.30 8.13
N VAL A 346 -20.02 9.10 8.98
CA VAL A 346 -21.11 10.00 8.57
C VAL A 346 -20.65 10.95 7.48
N LYS A 347 -19.52 11.64 7.66
CA LYS A 347 -19.05 12.62 6.67
C LYS A 347 -18.67 11.96 5.34
N LEU A 348 -17.87 10.90 5.40
CA LEU A 348 -17.28 10.29 4.22
C LEU A 348 -18.31 9.46 3.43
N TRP A 349 -19.20 8.72 4.09
CA TRP A 349 -20.28 8.01 3.41
C TRP A 349 -21.29 8.98 2.80
N GLY A 350 -21.60 10.09 3.48
CA GLY A 350 -22.43 11.15 2.93
C GLY A 350 -21.82 11.75 1.66
N MET A 351 -20.52 12.09 1.70
CA MET A 351 -19.81 12.56 0.50
C MET A 351 -19.84 11.52 -0.61
N TRP A 352 -19.68 10.23 -0.30
CA TRP A 352 -19.74 9.16 -1.31
C TRP A 352 -21.12 9.10 -1.98
N MET A 353 -22.20 9.12 -1.19
CA MET A 353 -23.57 9.11 -1.70
C MET A 353 -23.88 10.33 -2.58
N GLU A 354 -23.31 11.49 -2.27
CA GLU A 354 -23.50 12.75 -3.00
C GLU A 354 -22.68 12.82 -4.30
N ASN A 355 -21.43 12.35 -4.28
CA ASN A 355 -20.44 12.68 -5.30
C ASN A 355 -20.17 11.57 -6.32
N VAL A 356 -20.73 10.38 -6.12
CA VAL A 356 -20.57 9.21 -6.99
C VAL A 356 -21.94 8.78 -7.52
N PRO A 357 -22.09 8.40 -8.79
CA PRO A 357 -23.35 7.89 -9.33
C PRO A 357 -23.90 6.67 -8.54
N ALA A 358 -25.23 6.59 -8.41
CA ALA A 358 -25.90 5.60 -7.57
C ALA A 358 -25.63 4.14 -7.97
N ASP A 359 -25.38 3.88 -9.25
CA ASP A 359 -25.03 2.58 -9.83
C ASP A 359 -23.57 2.18 -9.60
N GLN A 360 -22.72 3.12 -9.18
CA GLN A 360 -21.32 2.88 -8.78
C GLN A 360 -21.13 2.86 -7.25
N GLN A 361 -22.21 2.96 -6.49
CA GLN A 361 -22.20 2.94 -5.03
C GLN A 361 -22.41 1.52 -4.48
N PRO A 362 -21.96 1.24 -3.25
CA PRO A 362 -22.24 -0.01 -2.58
C PRO A 362 -23.73 -0.19 -2.29
N SER A 363 -24.20 -1.43 -2.33
CA SER A 363 -25.62 -1.78 -2.18
C SER A 363 -26.23 -1.28 -0.87
N ILE A 364 -25.44 -1.11 0.19
CA ILE A 364 -25.89 -0.57 1.47
C ILE A 364 -26.47 0.85 1.33
N PHE A 365 -25.99 1.66 0.38
CA PHE A 365 -26.54 3.00 0.16
C PHE A 365 -27.89 3.00 -0.54
N THR A 366 -28.26 1.91 -1.22
CA THR A 366 -29.64 1.72 -1.67
C THR A 366 -30.58 1.49 -0.48
N GLU A 367 -30.17 0.67 0.50
CA GLU A 367 -30.92 0.50 1.75
C GLU A 367 -31.05 1.84 2.52
N VAL A 368 -30.00 2.66 2.53
CA VAL A 368 -30.06 4.01 3.12
C VAL A 368 -31.13 4.87 2.44
N ARG A 369 -31.18 4.89 1.10
CA ARG A 369 -32.19 5.65 0.35
C ARG A 369 -33.60 5.14 0.59
N ASP A 370 -33.79 3.82 0.54
CA ASP A 370 -35.11 3.22 0.50
C ASP A 370 -35.74 3.08 1.89
N SER A 371 -34.92 2.81 2.92
CA SER A 371 -35.38 2.45 4.27
C SER A 371 -34.91 3.40 5.37
N MET A 372 -33.89 4.21 5.13
CA MET A 372 -33.33 5.14 6.13
C MET A 372 -33.51 6.63 5.75
N GLY A 373 -34.43 6.91 4.82
CA GLY A 373 -34.77 8.27 4.40
C GLY A 373 -33.63 9.01 3.68
N GLY A 374 -32.63 8.29 3.19
CA GLY A 374 -31.44 8.87 2.56
C GLY A 374 -30.42 9.46 3.55
N ASP A 375 -30.58 9.27 4.86
CA ASP A 375 -29.68 9.84 5.87
C ASP A 375 -28.65 8.81 6.38
N VAL A 376 -27.39 9.01 5.97
CA VAL A 376 -26.25 8.20 6.42
C VAL A 376 -26.02 8.22 7.93
N LYS A 377 -26.57 9.21 8.65
CA LYS A 377 -26.49 9.25 10.11
C LYS A 377 -27.30 8.14 10.75
N VAL A 378 -28.41 7.73 10.13
CA VAL A 378 -29.22 6.59 10.60
C VAL A 378 -28.40 5.31 10.46
N LEU A 379 -27.76 5.09 9.30
CA LEU A 379 -26.85 3.96 9.10
C LEU A 379 -25.71 3.97 10.12
N ALA A 380 -25.07 5.11 10.33
CA ALA A 380 -23.99 5.23 11.31
C ALA A 380 -24.49 4.99 12.75
N ALA A 381 -25.70 5.42 13.12
CA ALA A 381 -26.26 5.07 14.42
C ALA A 381 -26.40 3.54 14.55
N GLU A 382 -27.01 2.88 13.57
CA GLU A 382 -27.16 1.41 13.60
C GLU A 382 -25.83 0.66 13.70
N VAL A 383 -24.79 1.11 12.97
CA VAL A 383 -23.46 0.51 13.05
C VAL A 383 -22.83 0.74 14.42
N TYR A 384 -22.76 1.99 14.88
CA TYR A 384 -21.92 2.34 16.04
C TYR A 384 -22.64 2.17 17.39
N ASP A 385 -23.97 2.03 17.41
CA ASP A 385 -24.75 1.82 18.63
C ASP A 385 -25.11 0.33 18.84
N ASN A 386 -25.29 -0.45 17.75
CA ASN A 386 -25.87 -1.79 17.83
C ASN A 386 -24.96 -2.92 17.32
N SER A 387 -23.85 -2.62 16.62
CA SER A 387 -23.04 -3.66 15.98
C SER A 387 -22.16 -4.45 16.95
N ILE A 388 -22.02 -5.75 16.68
CA ILE A 388 -21.03 -6.66 17.28
C ILE A 388 -19.61 -6.11 17.14
N TYR A 389 -19.33 -5.37 16.05
CA TYR A 389 -18.03 -4.80 15.74
C TYR A 389 -17.80 -3.43 16.39
N ALA A 390 -18.78 -2.85 17.09
CA ALA A 390 -18.69 -1.48 17.60
C ALA A 390 -17.87 -1.36 18.90
N SER A 391 -17.78 -2.41 19.70
CA SER A 391 -17.01 -2.42 20.95
C SER A 391 -16.56 -3.83 21.37
N MET A 392 -15.60 -3.90 22.30
CA MET A 392 -15.18 -5.16 22.92
C MET A 392 -16.32 -5.82 23.69
N GLU A 393 -17.18 -5.03 24.33
CA GLU A 393 -18.34 -5.53 25.08
C GLU A 393 -19.36 -6.20 24.16
N ALA A 394 -19.69 -5.56 23.03
CA ALA A 394 -20.62 -6.11 22.05
C ALA A 394 -20.09 -7.41 21.43
N LEU A 395 -18.79 -7.44 21.09
CA LEU A 395 -18.13 -8.65 20.59
C LEU A 395 -18.17 -9.79 21.63
N LYS A 396 -17.77 -9.52 22.88
CA LYS A 396 -17.76 -10.51 23.95
C LYS A 396 -19.16 -11.05 24.24
N PHE A 397 -20.17 -10.18 24.26
CA PHE A 397 -21.57 -10.58 24.42
C PHE A 397 -22.02 -11.52 23.31
N TRP A 398 -21.73 -11.19 22.05
CA TRP A 398 -22.04 -12.10 20.93
C TRP A 398 -21.28 -13.43 21.05
N MET A 399 -20.03 -13.43 21.52
CA MET A 399 -19.24 -14.65 21.70
C MET A 399 -19.78 -15.61 22.77
N GLU A 400 -20.73 -15.19 23.62
CA GLU A 400 -21.40 -16.10 24.57
C GLU A 400 -22.36 -17.06 23.87
N THR A 401 -23.00 -16.62 22.78
CA THR A 401 -23.97 -17.41 22.02
C THR A 401 -23.45 -17.86 20.66
N MET A 402 -22.56 -17.06 20.07
CA MET A 402 -22.03 -17.22 18.71
C MET A 402 -23.13 -17.42 17.66
N ASP A 403 -24.25 -16.71 17.83
CA ASP A 403 -25.40 -16.79 16.94
C ASP A 403 -25.01 -16.32 15.52
N ALA A 404 -25.03 -17.27 14.57
CA ALA A 404 -24.67 -17.03 13.19
C ALA A 404 -25.67 -16.12 12.46
N ASP A 405 -26.96 -16.17 12.82
CA ASP A 405 -27.97 -15.31 12.23
C ASP A 405 -27.81 -13.87 12.72
N ALA A 406 -27.47 -13.69 14.01
CA ALA A 406 -27.12 -12.38 14.55
C ALA A 406 -25.87 -11.81 13.86
N LEU A 407 -24.82 -12.62 13.67
CA LEU A 407 -23.59 -12.19 12.98
C LEU A 407 -23.86 -11.78 11.52
N LYS A 408 -24.72 -12.53 10.83
CA LYS A 408 -25.12 -12.25 9.44
C LYS A 408 -26.02 -11.01 9.33
N ALA A 409 -26.87 -10.77 10.33
CA ALA A 409 -27.79 -9.64 10.35
C ALA A 409 -27.12 -8.32 10.75
N ASP A 410 -25.96 -8.38 11.41
CA ASP A 410 -25.20 -7.24 11.93
C ASP A 410 -24.92 -6.15 10.89
N MET A 411 -25.22 -4.89 11.24
CA MET A 411 -25.12 -3.77 10.32
C MET A 411 -23.67 -3.38 9.99
N GLY A 412 -22.75 -3.45 10.95
CA GLY A 412 -21.32 -3.22 10.70
C GLY A 412 -20.74 -4.25 9.74
N GLY A 413 -21.11 -5.51 9.91
CA GLY A 413 -20.78 -6.62 9.02
C GLY A 413 -21.38 -6.46 7.62
N LYS A 414 -22.63 -5.99 7.51
CA LYS A 414 -23.29 -5.69 6.22
C LYS A 414 -22.61 -4.53 5.49
N VAL A 415 -22.25 -3.45 6.19
CA VAL A 415 -21.48 -2.33 5.60
C VAL A 415 -20.15 -2.85 5.05
N ALA A 416 -19.39 -3.58 5.87
CA ALA A 416 -18.10 -4.15 5.49
C ALA A 416 -18.23 -5.09 4.28
N SER A 417 -19.26 -5.95 4.28
CA SER A 417 -19.56 -6.88 3.19
C SER A 417 -19.98 -6.15 1.91
N SER A 418 -20.82 -5.12 2.02
CA SER A 418 -21.25 -4.32 0.87
C SER A 418 -20.07 -3.61 0.22
N PHE A 419 -19.17 -3.00 1.00
CA PHE A 419 -17.98 -2.34 0.48
C PHE A 419 -17.01 -3.32 -0.20
N ILE A 420 -16.72 -4.47 0.42
CA ILE A 420 -15.80 -5.44 -0.21
C ILE A 420 -16.41 -6.08 -1.47
N MET A 421 -17.73 -6.27 -1.51
CA MET A 421 -18.41 -6.75 -2.71
C MET A 421 -18.35 -5.72 -3.85
N THR A 422 -18.47 -4.43 -3.56
CA THR A 422 -18.21 -3.37 -4.55
C THR A 422 -16.76 -3.39 -5.03
N TYR A 423 -15.80 -3.62 -4.13
CA TYR A 423 -14.40 -3.78 -4.51
C TYR A 423 -14.18 -4.93 -5.49
N PHE A 424 -14.71 -6.12 -5.18
CA PHE A 424 -14.58 -7.27 -6.07
C PHE A 424 -15.40 -7.13 -7.35
N GLY A 425 -16.57 -6.48 -7.29
CA GLY A 425 -17.38 -6.16 -8.47
C GLY A 425 -16.64 -5.24 -9.44
N ASN A 426 -15.98 -4.19 -8.93
CA ASN A 426 -15.16 -3.29 -9.73
C ASN A 426 -13.95 -3.98 -10.36
N GLN A 427 -13.39 -5.01 -9.70
CA GLN A 427 -12.28 -5.81 -10.25
C GLN A 427 -12.78 -6.79 -11.33
N GLN A 428 -13.87 -7.50 -11.09
CA GLN A 428 -14.42 -8.51 -12.01
C GLN A 428 -15.08 -7.89 -13.25
N GLY A 429 -15.76 -6.74 -13.10
CA GLY A 429 -16.43 -6.04 -14.20
C GLY A 429 -15.49 -5.39 -15.22
N ASN A 430 -14.18 -5.39 -14.96
CA ASN A 430 -13.16 -4.70 -15.75
C ASN A 430 -12.08 -5.65 -16.29
N ALA A 431 -12.38 -6.94 -16.50
CA ALA A 431 -11.40 -7.91 -16.98
C ALA A 431 -10.76 -7.51 -18.32
N GLU A 432 -11.57 -7.06 -19.29
CA GLU A 432 -11.07 -6.57 -20.59
C GLU A 432 -10.26 -5.28 -20.47
N VAL A 433 -10.70 -4.36 -19.60
CA VAL A 433 -9.96 -3.12 -19.31
C VAL A 433 -8.60 -3.42 -18.69
N SER A 434 -8.56 -4.37 -17.75
CA SER A 434 -7.32 -4.81 -17.09
C SER A 434 -6.39 -5.51 -18.08
N GLU A 435 -6.93 -6.40 -18.92
CA GLU A 435 -6.19 -7.05 -20.00
C GLU A 435 -5.56 -6.01 -20.95
N ASN A 436 -6.34 -5.03 -21.42
CA ASN A 436 -5.84 -3.98 -22.30
C ASN A 436 -4.78 -3.11 -21.61
N MET A 437 -4.98 -2.77 -20.34
CA MET A 437 -4.03 -1.99 -19.55
C MET A 437 -2.70 -2.73 -19.37
N GLU A 438 -2.74 -3.98 -18.90
CA GLU A 438 -1.56 -4.80 -18.64
C GLU A 438 -0.79 -5.10 -19.93
N LYS A 439 -1.50 -5.51 -20.99
CA LYS A 439 -0.90 -5.81 -22.30
C LYS A 439 -0.32 -4.56 -22.92
N GLY A 440 -1.08 -3.46 -22.88
CA GLY A 440 -0.65 -2.15 -23.37
C GLY A 440 0.65 -1.69 -22.69
N TYR A 441 0.75 -1.78 -21.36
CA TYR A 441 1.95 -1.38 -20.65
C TYR A 441 3.12 -2.34 -20.83
N ARG A 442 2.88 -3.65 -20.92
CA ARG A 442 3.91 -4.64 -21.24
C ARG A 442 4.56 -4.35 -22.58
N LEU A 443 3.74 -4.20 -23.63
CA LEU A 443 4.22 -3.92 -24.99
C LEU A 443 4.86 -2.53 -25.08
N PHE A 444 4.22 -1.50 -24.52
CA PHE A 444 4.76 -0.14 -24.54
C PHE A 444 6.11 -0.05 -23.82
N THR A 445 6.22 -0.64 -22.64
CA THR A 445 7.48 -0.61 -21.87
C THR A 445 8.58 -1.34 -22.61
N ASP A 446 8.30 -2.51 -23.18
CA ASP A 446 9.31 -3.25 -23.91
C ASP A 446 9.76 -2.53 -25.18
N GLY A 447 8.80 -2.12 -26.02
CA GLY A 447 9.09 -1.40 -27.26
C GLY A 447 9.75 -0.05 -27.01
N LEU A 448 9.42 0.66 -25.92
CA LEU A 448 10.08 1.93 -25.57
C LEU A 448 11.58 1.74 -25.31
N ARG A 449 11.96 0.64 -24.63
CA ARG A 449 13.38 0.33 -24.40
C ARG A 449 14.10 -0.02 -25.70
N GLN A 450 13.44 -0.72 -26.60
CA GLN A 450 13.97 -1.04 -27.93
C GLN A 450 14.06 0.19 -28.85
N ALA A 451 13.13 1.14 -28.72
CA ALA A 451 13.09 2.38 -29.49
C ALA A 451 14.16 3.41 -29.07
N MET A 452 14.71 3.25 -27.86
CA MET A 452 15.69 4.16 -27.27
C MET A 452 16.88 3.38 -26.69
N PRO A 453 17.62 2.61 -27.50
CA PRO A 453 18.71 1.77 -27.01
C PRO A 453 19.87 2.59 -26.42
N GLU A 454 19.96 3.88 -26.73
CA GLU A 454 20.94 4.80 -26.16
C GLU A 454 20.64 5.17 -24.70
N LYS A 455 19.42 4.89 -24.21
CA LYS A 455 18.97 5.26 -22.87
C LYS A 455 18.98 4.05 -21.95
N THR A 456 19.62 4.20 -20.79
CA THR A 456 19.47 3.25 -19.69
C THR A 456 18.15 3.48 -18.98
N PHE A 457 17.26 2.50 -19.01
CA PHE A 457 15.97 2.55 -18.32
C PHE A 457 16.08 1.96 -16.92
N ALA A 458 15.57 2.68 -15.93
CA ALA A 458 15.31 2.13 -14.60
C ALA A 458 13.87 1.57 -14.56
N PRO A 459 13.66 0.36 -14.02
CA PRO A 459 12.32 -0.18 -13.85
C PRO A 459 11.57 0.59 -12.78
N ASP A 460 10.23 0.50 -12.82
CA ASP A 460 9.41 1.01 -11.74
C ASP A 460 9.77 0.40 -10.40
N ALA A 461 9.73 1.20 -9.34
CA ALA A 461 9.93 0.71 -8.00
C ALA A 461 8.81 -0.27 -7.62
N ASN A 462 9.18 -1.33 -6.92
CA ASN A 462 8.28 -2.43 -6.55
C ASN A 462 8.70 -3.04 -5.21
N SER A 463 9.20 -2.21 -4.28
CA SER A 463 9.69 -2.62 -2.95
C SER A 463 10.84 -3.63 -2.99
N THR A 464 11.69 -3.55 -4.01
CA THR A 464 12.92 -4.35 -4.12
C THR A 464 14.17 -3.48 -3.90
N PRO A 465 15.33 -4.06 -3.55
CA PRO A 465 16.57 -3.32 -3.39
C PRO A 465 16.91 -2.50 -4.64
N ARG A 466 17.17 -1.20 -4.47
CA ARG A 466 17.65 -0.29 -5.51
C ARG A 466 18.81 0.55 -4.98
N MET A 467 19.58 1.09 -5.92
CA MET A 467 20.62 2.07 -5.68
C MET A 467 20.33 3.31 -6.51
N THR A 468 20.46 4.48 -5.92
CA THR A 468 20.52 5.76 -6.63
C THR A 468 21.75 6.53 -6.18
N TRP A 469 22.23 7.43 -7.03
CA TRP A 469 23.42 8.23 -6.76
C TRP A 469 23.26 9.61 -7.37
N GLY A 470 24.04 10.55 -6.85
CA GLY A 470 24.04 11.94 -7.29
C GLY A 470 25.09 12.74 -6.54
N VAL A 471 24.91 14.06 -6.49
CA VAL A 471 25.78 14.98 -5.76
C VAL A 471 24.98 15.77 -4.75
N VAL A 472 25.58 16.07 -3.61
CA VAL A 472 25.01 17.01 -2.64
C VAL A 472 24.95 18.38 -3.31
N GLY A 473 23.77 18.98 -3.42
CA GLY A 473 23.59 20.28 -4.06
C GLY A 473 22.25 20.92 -3.73
N SER A 474 22.18 22.25 -3.87
CA SER A 474 20.93 23.00 -3.79
C SER A 474 20.19 22.98 -5.14
N TYR A 475 18.98 23.53 -5.13
CA TYR A 475 18.17 23.78 -6.32
C TYR A 475 17.55 25.18 -6.19
N ASP A 476 17.17 25.78 -7.33
CA ASP A 476 16.48 27.07 -7.42
C ASP A 476 14.97 26.91 -7.64
#